data_AF-A0AA38YY25-F1
#
_entry.id   AF-A0AA38YY25-F1
#
_cell.length_a   1.000
_cell.length_b   1.000
_cell.length_c   1.000
_cell.angle_alpha   90.00
_cell.angle_beta   90.00
_cell.angle_gamma   90.00
#
_symmetry.space_group_name_H-M   'P 1'
#
loop_
_entity.id
_entity.type
_entity.pdbx_description
1 polymer ?
#
loop_
_entity_poly.entity_id
_entity_poly.type
_entity_poly.pdbx_seq_one_letter_code
_entity_poly.pdbx_strand_id
1 'polypeptide(L)'
;MGKGVVLSCVLVVLGLALTCSVATVYTVGDSSGWDISTNLDTWVADKKFIVGDVLLFQYSSSQSVNEVTEENFKGCNTTDALLTGSNGNTSIPLNRPGEWYFVCGNKLYCLGGMKLQVNVQANPAASPAGAPEASGPGTSGSLPRPSSKNNNPSAAIPNSTGFINGGMVSLLSAFLGSMATLLWIL
;
A
#
# COMPACT_ATOMS: atom_id res chain seq x y z
N MET A 1 32.09 31.77 -4.76
CA MET A 1 30.83 31.22 -5.31
C MET A 1 30.57 29.74 -5.01
N GLY A 2 31.58 28.85 -4.94
CA GLY A 2 31.35 27.39 -4.89
C GLY A 2 30.63 26.83 -3.66
N LYS A 3 30.91 27.36 -2.45
CA LYS A 3 30.34 26.84 -1.20
C LYS A 3 28.81 26.97 -1.10
N GLY A 4 28.24 28.07 -1.64
CA GLY A 4 26.80 28.30 -1.64
C GLY A 4 26.05 27.40 -2.63
N VAL A 5 26.64 27.15 -3.80
CA VAL A 5 26.08 26.22 -4.81
C VAL A 5 26.11 24.78 -4.29
N VAL A 6 27.21 24.38 -3.65
CA VAL A 6 27.34 23.04 -3.04
C VAL A 6 26.33 22.84 -1.92
N LEU A 7 26.17 23.81 -1.01
CA LEU A 7 25.18 23.74 0.06
C LEU A 7 23.75 23.68 -0.49
N SER A 8 23.44 24.46 -1.54
CA SER A 8 22.12 24.42 -2.20
C SER A 8 21.84 23.06 -2.84
N CYS A 9 22.81 22.44 -3.51
CA CYS A 9 22.64 21.11 -4.10
C CYS A 9 22.39 20.03 -3.03
N VAL A 10 23.09 20.08 -1.90
CA VAL A 10 22.87 19.12 -0.78
C VAL A 10 21.46 19.27 -0.21
N LEU A 11 20.98 20.51 -0.02
CA LEU A 11 19.64 20.76 0.50
C LEU A 11 18.54 20.30 -0.47
N VAL A 12 18.74 20.46 -1.78
CA VAL A 12 17.80 19.98 -2.81
C VAL A 12 17.77 18.45 -2.87
N VAL A 13 18.94 17.79 -2.83
CA VAL A 13 19.01 16.31 -2.84
C VAL A 13 18.41 15.72 -1.57
N LEU A 14 18.69 16.32 -0.40
CA LEU A 14 18.08 15.90 0.87
C LEU A 14 16.56 16.15 0.87
N GLY A 15 16.11 17.26 0.28
CA GLY A 15 14.69 17.55 0.10
C GLY A 15 13.97 16.57 -0.82
N LEU A 16 14.60 16.15 -1.94
CA LEU A 16 14.04 15.12 -2.83
C LEU A 16 13.99 13.74 -2.16
N ALA A 17 15.03 13.36 -1.42
CA ALA A 17 15.09 12.06 -0.74
C ALA A 17 13.97 11.87 0.31
N LEU A 18 13.48 12.97 0.89
CA LEU A 18 12.38 12.96 1.87
C LEU A 18 10.99 12.69 1.26
N THR A 19 10.86 12.63 -0.08
CA THR A 19 9.57 12.45 -0.77
C THR A 19 9.30 11.02 -1.26
N CYS A 20 10.26 10.11 -1.14
CA CYS A 20 10.06 8.71 -1.52
C CYS A 20 9.38 7.93 -0.39
N SER A 21 8.04 7.87 -0.38
CA SER A 21 7.31 6.89 0.45
C SER A 21 7.51 5.49 -0.14
N VAL A 22 8.31 4.65 0.51
CA VAL A 22 8.47 3.24 0.13
C VAL A 22 7.30 2.45 0.71
N ALA A 23 6.61 1.66 -0.12
CA ALA A 23 5.57 0.74 0.32
C ALA A 23 6.15 -0.32 1.28
N THR A 24 5.52 -0.52 2.43
CA THR A 24 5.94 -1.51 3.43
C THR A 24 5.20 -2.82 3.22
N VAL A 25 5.90 -3.94 3.35
CA VAL A 25 5.30 -5.28 3.36
C VAL A 25 5.24 -5.78 4.80
N TYR A 26 4.04 -6.02 5.30
CA TYR A 26 3.80 -6.56 6.63
C TYR A 26 3.48 -8.05 6.54
N THR A 27 4.37 -8.90 7.06
CA THR A 27 4.08 -10.32 7.23
C THR A 27 3.13 -10.49 8.41
N VAL A 28 1.90 -10.93 8.13
CA VAL A 28 0.87 -11.09 9.15
C VAL A 28 1.28 -12.17 10.15
N GLY A 29 1.36 -11.81 11.43
CA GLY A 29 1.81 -12.70 12.49
C GLY A 29 3.32 -12.91 12.56
N ASP A 30 4.12 -12.15 11.79
CA ASP A 30 5.57 -12.24 11.72
C ASP A 30 6.06 -13.69 11.53
N SER A 31 6.83 -14.24 12.47
CA SER A 31 7.32 -15.62 12.43
C SER A 31 6.25 -16.67 12.69
N SER A 32 5.17 -16.31 13.38
CA SER A 32 4.04 -17.21 13.66
C SER A 32 3.11 -17.37 12.46
N GLY A 33 3.07 -16.36 11.57
CA GLY A 33 2.27 -16.39 10.36
C GLY A 33 0.77 -16.27 10.61
N TRP A 34 -0.01 -16.53 9.55
CA TRP A 34 -1.47 -16.60 9.61
C TRP A 34 -1.89 -17.99 10.10
N ASP A 35 -2.06 -18.10 11.42
CA ASP A 35 -2.40 -19.34 12.11
C ASP A 35 -3.31 -19.08 13.32
N ILE A 36 -4.06 -20.09 13.77
CA ILE A 36 -4.94 -20.01 14.95
C ILE A 36 -4.18 -19.75 16.25
N SER A 37 -2.92 -20.17 16.34
CA SER A 37 -2.08 -19.96 17.53
C SER A 37 -1.46 -18.56 17.61
N THR A 38 -1.54 -17.78 16.52
CA THR A 38 -0.95 -16.43 16.45
C THR A 38 -1.79 -15.41 17.22
N ASN A 39 -1.15 -14.60 18.06
CA ASN A 39 -1.80 -13.47 18.72
C ASN A 39 -1.85 -12.24 17.79
N LEU A 40 -2.85 -12.22 16.91
CA LEU A 40 -3.02 -11.18 15.89
C LEU A 40 -3.37 -9.81 16.49
N ASP A 41 -4.08 -9.77 17.62
CA ASP A 41 -4.42 -8.52 18.33
C ASP A 41 -3.17 -7.79 18.83
N THR A 42 -2.18 -8.54 19.35
CA THR A 42 -0.90 -7.96 19.76
C THR A 42 -0.06 -7.58 18.54
N TRP A 43 -0.06 -8.43 17.51
CA TRP A 43 0.71 -8.19 16.28
C TRP A 43 0.29 -6.89 15.58
N VAL A 44 -1.00 -6.57 15.57
CA VAL A 44 -1.52 -5.37 14.88
C VAL A 44 -1.35 -4.09 15.69
N ALA A 45 -1.28 -4.17 17.03
CA ALA A 45 -1.37 -3.03 17.94
C ALA A 45 -0.26 -1.96 17.75
N ASP A 46 0.93 -2.36 17.32
CA ASP A 46 2.08 -1.48 17.09
C ASP A 46 2.30 -1.13 15.61
N LYS A 47 1.39 -1.54 14.72
CA LYS A 47 1.53 -1.34 13.27
C LYS A 47 0.75 -0.14 12.78
N LYS A 48 1.28 0.51 11.74
CA LYS A 48 0.64 1.63 11.05
C LYS A 48 0.60 1.33 9.56
N PHE A 49 -0.60 1.06 9.06
CA PHE A 49 -0.79 0.77 7.66
C PHE A 49 -1.13 2.06 6.91
N ILE A 50 -0.45 2.29 5.79
CA ILE A 50 -0.73 3.38 4.88
C ILE A 50 -1.12 2.83 3.51
N VAL A 51 -1.89 3.61 2.75
CA VAL A 51 -2.22 3.24 1.36
C VAL A 51 -0.93 3.04 0.55
N GLY A 52 -0.83 1.89 -0.10
CA GLY A 52 0.35 1.45 -0.83
C GLY A 52 1.10 0.32 -0.15
N ASP A 53 0.91 0.11 1.16
CA ASP A 53 1.47 -1.04 1.87
C ASP A 53 0.83 -2.37 1.43
N VAL A 54 1.47 -3.48 1.80
CA VAL A 54 1.01 -4.84 1.46
C VAL A 54 0.94 -5.69 2.72
N LEU A 55 -0.16 -6.40 2.91
CA LEU A 55 -0.24 -7.50 3.87
C LEU A 55 0.16 -8.81 3.20
N LEU A 56 1.15 -9.49 3.76
CA LEU A 56 1.58 -10.83 3.33
C LEU A 56 1.08 -11.87 4.34
N PHE A 57 0.14 -12.68 3.90
CA PHE A 57 -0.39 -13.81 4.65
C PHE A 57 0.35 -15.08 4.23
N GLN A 58 1.04 -15.72 5.17
CA GLN A 58 1.69 -17.03 4.98
C GLN A 58 1.01 -18.06 5.88
N TYR A 59 0.56 -19.17 5.31
CA TYR A 59 -0.27 -20.17 6.01
C TYR A 59 -0.21 -21.54 5.35
N SER A 60 -0.66 -22.58 6.06
CA SER A 60 -0.74 -23.94 5.49
C SER A 60 -1.81 -24.04 4.40
N SER A 61 -1.69 -25.03 3.50
CA SER A 61 -2.67 -25.27 2.42
C SER A 61 -4.08 -25.61 2.90
N SER A 62 -4.25 -25.98 4.18
CA SER A 62 -5.54 -26.22 4.83
C SER A 62 -6.24 -24.94 5.30
N GLN A 63 -5.59 -23.79 5.21
CA GLN A 63 -6.09 -22.51 5.67
C GLN A 63 -6.31 -21.58 4.47
N SER A 64 -7.12 -20.54 4.68
CA SER A 64 -7.37 -19.51 3.68
C SER A 64 -7.38 -18.14 4.36
N VAL A 65 -7.25 -17.10 3.54
CA VAL A 65 -7.50 -15.71 3.94
C VAL A 65 -8.63 -15.17 3.08
N ASN A 66 -9.59 -14.50 3.71
CA ASN A 66 -10.73 -13.91 3.03
C ASN A 66 -10.89 -12.46 3.49
N GLU A 67 -10.89 -11.51 2.56
CA GLU A 67 -11.34 -10.15 2.84
C GLU A 67 -12.86 -10.14 2.88
N VAL A 68 -13.44 -9.56 3.92
CA VAL A 68 -14.89 -9.55 4.16
C VAL A 68 -15.36 -8.18 4.64
N THR A 69 -16.68 -7.98 4.68
CA THR A 69 -17.29 -6.82 5.34
C THR A 69 -17.19 -6.94 6.86
N GLU A 70 -17.38 -5.84 7.59
CA GLU A 70 -17.40 -5.84 9.06
C GLU A 70 -18.45 -6.81 9.63
N GLU A 71 -19.63 -6.88 9.03
CA GLU A 71 -20.70 -7.80 9.43
C GLU A 71 -20.25 -9.26 9.30
N ASN A 72 -19.68 -9.60 8.15
CA ASN A 72 -19.16 -10.93 7.87
C ASN A 72 -17.96 -11.27 8.76
N PHE A 73 -17.13 -10.30 9.12
CA PHE A 73 -16.03 -10.46 10.09
C PHE A 73 -16.54 -10.84 11.48
N LYS A 74 -17.60 -10.18 11.97
CA LYS A 74 -18.21 -10.50 13.27
C LYS A 74 -18.79 -11.92 13.28
N GLY A 75 -19.42 -12.32 12.17
CA GLY A 75 -20.04 -13.63 12.01
C GLY A 75 -19.11 -14.77 11.56
N CYS A 76 -17.86 -14.47 11.20
CA CYS A 76 -16.96 -15.40 10.50
C CYS A 76 -17.62 -16.01 9.25
N ASN A 77 -18.27 -15.17 8.45
CA ASN A 77 -18.96 -15.56 7.22
C ASN A 77 -18.09 -15.23 6.00
N THR A 78 -17.85 -16.23 5.14
CA THR A 78 -17.05 -16.09 3.92
C THR A 78 -17.84 -16.35 2.64
N THR A 79 -19.17 -16.45 2.72
CA THR A 79 -20.03 -16.72 1.56
C THR A 79 -19.87 -15.64 0.47
N ASP A 80 -19.84 -14.38 0.90
CA ASP A 80 -19.70 -13.20 0.01
C ASP A 80 -18.36 -12.50 0.28
N ALA A 81 -17.26 -13.27 0.28
CA ALA A 81 -15.93 -12.71 0.44
C ALA A 81 -15.59 -11.76 -0.71
N LEU A 82 -14.98 -10.62 -0.39
CA LEU A 82 -14.50 -9.63 -1.36
C LEU A 82 -13.25 -10.13 -2.10
N LEU A 83 -12.43 -10.92 -1.40
CA LEU A 83 -11.25 -11.59 -1.92
C LEU A 83 -11.05 -12.90 -1.17
N THR A 84 -10.56 -13.93 -1.85
CA THR A 84 -10.17 -15.21 -1.23
C THR A 84 -8.79 -15.64 -1.73
N GLY A 85 -7.92 -16.02 -0.79
CA GLY A 85 -6.62 -16.64 -1.07
C GLY A 85 -6.50 -18.00 -0.37
N SER A 86 -6.03 -19.03 -1.07
CA SER A 86 -5.98 -20.41 -0.55
C SER A 86 -4.72 -21.19 -0.96
N ASN A 87 -3.72 -20.51 -1.50
CA ASN A 87 -2.48 -21.09 -2.02
C ASN A 87 -1.34 -21.14 -0.98
N GLY A 88 -1.63 -20.88 0.30
CA GLY A 88 -0.66 -20.85 1.40
C GLY A 88 0.20 -19.58 1.47
N ASN A 89 0.12 -18.70 0.47
CA ASN A 89 0.86 -17.45 0.44
C ASN A 89 0.09 -16.39 -0.37
N THR A 90 -0.50 -15.40 0.30
CA THR A 90 -1.33 -14.37 -0.34
C THR A 90 -0.82 -12.98 0.02
N SER A 91 -0.59 -12.14 -0.99
CA SER A 91 -0.24 -10.73 -0.83
C SER A 91 -1.45 -9.86 -1.17
N ILE A 92 -1.85 -8.99 -0.24
CA ILE A 92 -3.00 -8.09 -0.39
C ILE A 92 -2.52 -6.65 -0.31
N PRO A 93 -2.52 -5.90 -1.43
CA PRO A 93 -2.17 -4.49 -1.42
C PRO A 93 -3.28 -3.64 -0.80
N LEU A 94 -2.90 -2.79 0.15
CA LEU A 94 -3.80 -1.87 0.84
C LEU A 94 -3.97 -0.61 -0.02
N ASN A 95 -4.94 -0.63 -0.92
CA ASN A 95 -5.13 0.38 -1.95
C ASN A 95 -6.13 1.50 -1.59
N ARG A 96 -6.78 1.40 -0.44
CA ARG A 96 -7.78 2.36 0.04
C ARG A 96 -7.64 2.60 1.54
N PRO A 97 -7.86 3.84 2.01
CA PRO A 97 -7.92 4.11 3.42
C PRO A 97 -9.19 3.50 4.05
N GLY A 98 -9.16 3.35 5.36
CA GLY A 98 -10.26 2.82 6.17
C GLY A 98 -10.00 1.42 6.72
N GLU A 99 -11.05 0.82 7.25
CA GLU A 99 -11.01 -0.49 7.89
C GLU A 99 -11.05 -1.62 6.86
N TRP A 100 -10.18 -2.61 7.06
CA TRP A 100 -10.13 -3.85 6.30
C TRP A 100 -10.27 -5.02 7.26
N TYR A 101 -11.03 -6.04 6.85
CA TYR A 101 -11.34 -7.18 7.68
C TYR A 101 -10.98 -8.47 6.97
N PHE A 102 -10.18 -9.29 7.64
CA PHE A 102 -9.70 -10.57 7.14
C PHE A 102 -10.08 -11.70 8.07
N VAL A 103 -10.54 -12.82 7.52
CA VAL A 103 -10.92 -14.02 8.28
C VAL A 103 -10.38 -15.28 7.64
N CYS A 104 -10.09 -16.28 8.47
CA CYS A 104 -9.87 -17.63 7.97
C CYS A 104 -11.19 -18.24 7.49
N GLY A 105 -11.18 -18.94 6.36
CA GLY A 105 -12.38 -19.60 5.82
C GLY A 105 -12.89 -20.76 6.69
N ASN A 106 -12.06 -21.29 7.58
CA ASN A 106 -12.53 -22.21 8.61
C ASN A 106 -13.25 -21.42 9.71
N LYS A 107 -14.58 -21.58 9.77
CA LYS A 107 -15.45 -20.87 10.73
C LYS A 107 -15.03 -21.08 12.19
N LEU A 108 -14.59 -22.28 12.56
CA LEU A 108 -14.15 -22.54 13.93
C LEU A 108 -12.83 -21.83 14.25
N TYR A 109 -11.89 -21.77 13.30
CA TYR A 109 -10.63 -21.07 13.50
C TYR A 109 -10.83 -19.56 13.56
N CYS A 110 -11.68 -19.00 12.70
CA CYS A 110 -12.03 -17.58 12.77
C CYS A 110 -12.69 -17.22 14.11
N LEU A 111 -13.64 -18.03 14.59
CA LEU A 111 -14.26 -17.83 15.91
C LEU A 111 -13.25 -18.01 17.06
N GLY A 112 -12.23 -18.84 16.86
CA GLY A 112 -11.11 -19.04 17.77
C GLY A 112 -10.07 -17.92 17.76
N GLY A 113 -10.27 -16.86 16.98
CA GLY A 113 -9.38 -15.68 16.95
C GLY A 113 -8.54 -15.54 15.69
N MET A 114 -8.65 -16.46 14.73
CA MET A 114 -7.92 -16.39 13.46
C MET A 114 -8.60 -15.43 12.46
N LYS A 115 -8.57 -14.15 12.83
CA LYS A 115 -9.15 -13.02 12.10
C LYS A 115 -8.35 -11.75 12.43
N LEU A 116 -8.32 -10.81 11.50
CA LEU A 116 -7.56 -9.58 11.63
C LEU A 116 -8.36 -8.40 11.10
N GLN A 117 -8.43 -7.34 11.89
CA GLN A 117 -8.88 -6.02 11.46
C GLN A 117 -7.66 -5.12 11.36
N VAL A 118 -7.55 -4.35 10.27
CA VAL A 118 -6.53 -3.30 10.13
C VAL A 118 -7.18 -1.99 9.71
N ASN A 119 -6.67 -0.88 10.24
CA ASN A 119 -7.06 0.46 9.83
C ASN A 119 -5.95 1.08 8.97
N VAL A 120 -6.29 1.43 7.73
CA VAL A 120 -5.35 1.96 6.74
C VAL A 120 -5.51 3.46 6.62
N GLN A 121 -4.42 4.19 6.82
CA GLN A 121 -4.38 5.64 6.68
C GLN A 121 -4.14 6.05 5.22
N ALA A 122 -4.69 7.19 4.81
CA ALA A 122 -4.40 7.75 3.50
C ALA A 122 -2.90 8.06 3.38
N ASN A 123 -2.32 7.82 2.20
CA ASN A 123 -0.93 8.20 1.95
C ASN A 123 -0.85 9.73 1.70
N PRO A 124 -0.19 10.51 2.57
CA PRO A 124 -0.09 11.96 2.40
C PRO A 124 0.70 12.36 1.15
N ALA A 125 1.59 11.50 0.67
CA ALA A 125 2.44 11.75 -0.49
C ALA A 125 1.71 11.56 -1.84
N ALA A 126 0.52 10.94 -1.84
CA ALA A 126 -0.25 10.69 -3.07
C ALA A 126 -1.17 11.86 -3.47
N SER A 127 -1.16 12.98 -2.73
CA SER A 127 -1.93 14.16 -3.09
C SER A 127 -1.30 14.85 -4.31
N PRO A 128 -2.03 15.03 -5.44
CA PRO A 128 -1.57 15.93 -6.48
C PRO A 128 -1.45 17.32 -5.87
N ALA A 129 -0.31 17.99 -6.09
CA ALA A 129 -0.17 19.41 -5.76
C ALA A 129 -1.39 20.16 -6.29
N GLY A 130 -2.14 20.81 -5.38
CA GLY A 130 -3.40 21.46 -5.71
C GLY A 130 -3.25 22.35 -6.93
N ALA A 131 -4.04 22.09 -7.97
CA ALA A 131 -4.23 23.05 -9.04
C ALA A 131 -4.79 24.35 -8.43
N PRO A 132 -4.37 25.55 -8.88
CA PRO A 132 -4.91 26.79 -8.34
C PRO A 132 -6.43 26.83 -8.54
N GLU A 133 -7.19 27.02 -7.47
CA GLU A 133 -8.62 27.30 -7.54
C GLU A 133 -8.86 28.59 -8.34
N ALA A 134 -9.46 28.46 -9.53
CA ALA A 134 -10.01 29.60 -10.24
C ALA A 134 -11.36 29.96 -9.61
N SER A 135 -11.42 31.12 -8.95
CA SER A 135 -12.66 31.72 -8.44
C SER A 135 -13.61 32.05 -9.61
N GLY A 136 -14.89 31.69 -9.50
CA GLY A 136 -15.96 31.83 -10.52
C GLY A 136 -16.37 33.28 -10.87
N PRO A 137 -17.55 33.57 -11.49
CA PRO A 137 -18.85 32.89 -11.34
C PRO A 137 -19.80 32.76 -12.58
N GLY A 138 -20.76 31.84 -12.49
CA GLY A 138 -22.15 31.98 -12.97
C GLY A 138 -22.51 31.60 -14.42
N THR A 139 -23.48 30.69 -14.60
CA THR A 139 -24.86 30.95 -15.13
C THR A 139 -25.53 29.64 -15.61
N SER A 140 -26.80 29.48 -15.25
CA SER A 140 -27.73 28.40 -15.59
C SER A 140 -27.78 28.00 -17.07
N GLY A 141 -27.94 26.70 -17.33
CA GLY A 141 -28.34 26.16 -18.63
C GLY A 141 -28.72 24.68 -18.53
N SER A 142 -29.99 24.37 -18.76
CA SER A 142 -30.63 23.05 -18.65
C SER A 142 -30.39 22.13 -19.86
N LEU A 143 -30.14 20.83 -19.58
CA LEU A 143 -30.45 19.60 -20.37
C LEU A 143 -29.76 19.40 -21.75
N PRO A 144 -29.65 18.16 -22.29
CA PRO A 144 -30.07 16.85 -21.78
C PRO A 144 -28.97 15.75 -21.73
N ARG A 145 -29.30 14.68 -21.00
CA ARG A 145 -28.62 13.38 -20.96
C ARG A 145 -28.60 12.68 -22.33
N PRO A 146 -27.47 12.10 -22.77
CA PRO A 146 -27.48 10.99 -23.72
C PRO A 146 -27.19 9.67 -22.98
N SER A 147 -28.17 8.77 -23.01
CA SER A 147 -27.94 7.33 -22.91
C SER A 147 -27.35 6.85 -24.24
N SER A 148 -26.34 5.97 -24.24
CA SER A 148 -26.37 4.65 -24.91
C SER A 148 -24.98 4.00 -25.06
N LYS A 149 -24.97 2.68 -24.79
CA LYS A 149 -24.18 1.60 -25.42
C LYS A 149 -22.69 1.40 -25.09
N ASN A 150 -22.48 0.25 -24.42
CA ASN A 150 -21.47 -0.79 -24.65
C ASN A 150 -20.47 -0.54 -25.78
N ASN A 151 -19.18 -0.69 -25.46
CA ASN A 151 -18.25 -1.46 -26.29
C ASN A 151 -17.14 -2.05 -25.40
N ASN A 152 -17.08 -3.38 -25.40
CA ASN A 152 -15.92 -4.17 -24.99
C ASN A 152 -14.80 -3.96 -26.02
N PRO A 153 -13.55 -3.82 -25.58
CA PRO A 153 -12.49 -4.58 -26.24
C PRO A 153 -11.62 -5.34 -25.24
N SER A 154 -11.50 -6.64 -25.51
CA SER A 154 -10.43 -7.50 -25.02
C SER A 154 -9.08 -6.84 -25.30
N ALA A 155 -8.29 -6.58 -24.25
CA ALA A 155 -6.90 -6.19 -24.36
C ALA A 155 -6.08 -7.03 -23.39
N ALA A 156 -5.19 -7.83 -23.97
CA ALA A 156 -4.26 -8.70 -23.27
C ALA A 156 -3.35 -7.90 -22.31
N ILE A 157 -3.14 -8.44 -21.12
CA ILE A 157 -2.20 -7.94 -20.12
C ILE A 157 -0.79 -8.36 -20.56
N PRO A 158 0.17 -7.44 -20.79
CA PRO A 158 1.57 -7.82 -20.85
C PRO A 158 2.11 -8.06 -19.44
N ASN A 159 2.53 -9.29 -19.17
CA ASN A 159 3.38 -9.61 -18.03
C ASN A 159 4.69 -8.83 -18.16
N SER A 160 5.03 -8.05 -17.15
CA SER A 160 6.39 -7.55 -16.96
C SER A 160 6.77 -7.70 -15.50
N THR A 161 7.29 -8.90 -15.21
CA THR A 161 8.29 -9.13 -14.18
C THR A 161 9.46 -8.18 -14.42
N GLY A 162 9.62 -7.19 -13.54
CA GLY A 162 10.73 -6.25 -13.59
C GLY A 162 11.04 -5.77 -12.19
N PHE A 163 11.88 -6.54 -11.49
CA PHE A 163 12.51 -6.13 -10.24
C PHE A 163 13.25 -4.80 -10.46
N ILE A 164 12.87 -3.77 -9.72
CA ILE A 164 13.69 -2.56 -9.53
C ILE A 164 13.63 -2.19 -8.05
N ASN A 165 14.37 -2.94 -7.23
CA ASN A 165 14.55 -2.62 -5.81
C ASN A 165 16.02 -2.32 -5.45
N GLY A 166 16.81 -1.80 -6.40
CA GLY A 166 18.25 -1.53 -6.17
C GLY A 166 18.84 -0.29 -6.85
N GLY A 167 18.08 0.41 -7.70
CA GLY A 167 18.63 1.54 -8.48
C GLY A 167 18.84 2.82 -7.68
N MET A 168 17.92 3.16 -6.79
CA MET A 168 17.92 4.48 -6.13
C MET A 168 18.93 4.58 -4.98
N VAL A 169 19.16 3.48 -4.26
CA VAL A 169 20.12 3.46 -3.14
C VAL A 169 21.57 3.58 -3.64
N SER A 170 21.87 2.97 -4.79
CA SER A 170 23.21 2.97 -5.40
C SER A 170 23.61 4.35 -5.93
N LEU A 171 22.64 5.15 -6.39
CA LEU A 171 22.91 6.51 -6.88
C LEU A 171 23.20 7.47 -5.71
N LEU A 172 22.46 7.39 -4.60
CA LEU A 172 22.70 8.23 -3.42
C LEU A 172 24.09 7.98 -2.80
N SER A 173 24.55 6.72 -2.74
CA SER A 173 25.91 6.40 -2.28
C SER A 173 27.01 6.94 -3.20
N ALA A 174 26.79 6.91 -4.52
CA ALA A 174 27.75 7.44 -5.49
C ALA A 174 27.87 8.98 -5.41
N PHE A 175 26.76 9.68 -5.19
CA PHE A 175 26.76 11.14 -5.04
C PHE A 175 27.39 11.59 -3.72
N LEU A 176 27.13 10.92 -2.59
CA LEU A 176 27.76 11.25 -1.31
C LEU A 176 29.28 11.01 -1.33
N GLY A 177 29.73 9.92 -1.96
CA GLY A 177 31.15 9.63 -2.15
C GLY A 177 31.88 10.69 -2.99
N SER A 178 31.26 11.17 -4.06
CA SER A 178 31.82 12.21 -4.93
C SER A 178 31.84 13.60 -4.28
N MET A 179 30.96 13.88 -3.31
CA MET A 179 30.95 15.17 -2.59
C MET A 179 31.93 15.20 -1.42
N ALA A 180 32.16 14.06 -0.77
CA ALA A 180 33.16 13.92 0.29
C ALA A 180 34.60 14.14 -0.25
N THR A 181 34.89 13.67 -1.47
CA THR A 181 36.19 13.89 -2.12
C THR A 181 36.39 15.36 -2.53
N LEU A 182 35.34 16.06 -2.97
CA LEU A 182 35.41 17.48 -3.31
C LEU A 182 35.59 18.39 -2.08
N LEU A 183 35.06 18.03 -0.92
CA LEU A 183 35.28 18.74 0.35
C LEU A 183 36.67 18.51 0.94
N TRP A 184 37.34 17.41 0.60
CA TRP A 184 38.73 17.14 1.00
C TRP A 184 39.77 17.87 0.13
N ILE A 185 39.38 18.34 -1.06
CA ILE A 185 40.27 18.99 -2.03
C ILE A 185 40.17 20.55 -1.95
N LEU A 186 39.24 21.10 -1.15
CA LEU A 186 38.95 22.54 -1.03
C LEU A 186 39.38 23.15 0.31
#